data_AF-A0A1Q7BJN5-F1
#
_entry.id   AF-A0A1Q7BJN5-F1
#
_cell.length_a   1.000
_cell.length_b   1.000
_cell.length_c   1.000
_cell.angle_alpha   90.00
_cell.angle_beta   90.00
_cell.angle_gamma   90.00
#
_symmetry.space_group_name_H-M   'P 1'
#
loop_
_entity.id
_entity.type
_entity.pdbx_description
1 polymer ?
#
loop_
_entity_poly.entity_id
_entity_poly.type
_entity_poly.pdbx_seq_one_letter_code
_entity_poly.pdbx_strand_id
1 'polypeptide(L)'
;MIFKVKVLCTIVSLHLFVGPSAAVDFTYQEYTKAPELWKRGFVFGISRYMSTVAQPDEEAPYPVRAAFQRCLAGSTDTLLVRQVEAYVAANPAGSKGPMVAVIIKALFDLCRSEIEKAQPPKGAPSQR
;
A
#
# COMPACT_ATOMS: atom_id res chain seq x y z
N MET A 1 -27.75 24.72 -45.57
CA MET A 1 -27.24 23.53 -44.84
C MET A 1 -26.16 23.93 -43.83
N ILE A 2 -26.52 24.51 -42.68
CA ILE A 2 -25.49 24.95 -41.68
C ILE A 2 -25.88 24.57 -40.24
N PHE A 3 -27.17 24.37 -39.94
CA PHE A 3 -27.64 24.08 -38.58
C PHE A 3 -27.35 22.65 -38.06
N LYS A 4 -27.23 21.64 -38.94
CA LYS A 4 -27.02 20.23 -38.51
C LYS A 4 -25.59 19.92 -38.05
N VAL A 5 -24.58 20.64 -38.56
CA VAL A 5 -23.16 20.37 -38.24
C VAL A 5 -22.81 20.85 -36.82
N LYS A 6 -23.44 21.94 -36.36
CA LYS A 6 -23.12 22.57 -35.08
C LYS A 6 -23.54 21.71 -33.87
N VAL A 7 -24.66 20.99 -34.00
CA VAL A 7 -25.19 20.08 -32.97
C VAL A 7 -24.34 18.80 -32.85
N LEU A 8 -23.87 18.26 -33.98
CA LEU A 8 -22.98 17.08 -33.97
C LEU A 8 -21.62 17.39 -33.34
N CYS A 9 -21.03 18.56 -33.63
CA CYS A 9 -19.77 18.95 -32.98
C CYS A 9 -19.89 19.17 -31.47
N THR A 10 -21.05 19.61 -30.97
CA THR A 10 -21.24 19.82 -29.52
C THR A 10 -21.33 18.51 -28.75
N ILE A 11 -21.96 17.48 -29.35
CA ILE A 11 -22.09 16.16 -28.72
C ILE A 11 -20.74 15.45 -28.67
N VAL A 12 -19.94 15.50 -29.75
CA VAL A 12 -18.60 14.89 -29.78
C VAL A 12 -17.65 15.57 -28.78
N SER A 13 -17.70 16.90 -28.65
CA SER A 13 -16.89 17.62 -27.65
C SER A 13 -17.27 17.29 -26.21
N LEU A 14 -18.52 16.90 -25.93
CA LEU A 14 -18.95 16.55 -24.57
C LEU A 14 -18.44 15.17 -24.11
N HIS A 15 -18.10 14.28 -25.06
CA HIS A 15 -17.64 12.92 -24.76
C HIS A 15 -16.11 12.82 -24.60
N LEU A 16 -15.38 13.89 -24.96
CA LEU A 16 -13.92 13.96 -24.87
C LEU A 16 -13.42 14.45 -23.51
N PHE A 17 -14.33 14.85 -22.61
CA PHE A 17 -14.01 15.18 -21.21
C PHE A 17 -14.28 14.01 -20.27
N VAL A 18 -13.87 12.80 -20.65
CA VAL A 18 -13.55 11.78 -19.64
C VAL A 18 -12.15 12.14 -19.16
N GLY A 19 -12.07 13.03 -18.17
CA GLY A 19 -10.84 13.22 -17.43
C GLY A 19 -10.36 11.85 -16.91
N PRO A 20 -9.05 11.64 -16.71
CA PRO A 20 -8.61 10.46 -15.98
C PRO A 20 -9.39 10.47 -14.68
N SER A 21 -10.24 9.46 -14.45
CA SER A 21 -10.76 9.24 -13.11
C SER A 21 -9.52 8.92 -12.29
N ALA A 22 -8.97 9.94 -11.63
CA ALA A 22 -8.04 9.73 -10.54
C ALA A 22 -8.84 8.87 -9.57
N ALA A 23 -8.59 7.56 -9.59
CA ALA A 23 -9.24 6.63 -8.69
C ALA A 23 -9.04 7.21 -7.30
N VAL A 24 -10.14 7.55 -6.62
CA VAL A 24 -10.04 8.10 -5.27
C VAL A 24 -9.32 7.04 -4.44
N ASP A 25 -8.20 7.41 -3.82
CA ASP A 25 -7.40 6.49 -3.04
C ASP A 25 -8.27 5.86 -1.95
N PHE A 26 -8.37 4.53 -1.94
CA PHE A 26 -9.11 3.79 -0.92
C PHE A 26 -8.53 4.09 0.47
N THR A 27 -9.34 4.65 1.36
CA THR A 27 -8.95 5.20 2.66
C THR A 27 -9.22 4.25 3.82
N TYR A 28 -8.66 4.53 5.01
CA TYR A 28 -8.99 3.79 6.23
C TYR A 28 -10.49 3.86 6.60
N GLN A 29 -11.17 4.98 6.31
CA GLN A 29 -12.60 5.14 6.60
C GLN A 29 -13.49 4.25 5.72
N GLU A 30 -13.07 3.97 4.50
CA GLU A 30 -13.75 3.02 3.61
C GLU A 30 -13.39 1.59 3.99
N TYR A 31 -12.13 1.35 4.37
CA TYR A 31 -11.66 0.07 4.89
C TYR A 31 -12.48 -0.41 6.08
N THR A 32 -12.76 0.44 7.08
CA THR A 32 -13.52 0.01 8.27
C THR A 32 -14.93 -0.48 7.95
N LYS A 33 -15.51 -0.03 6.82
CA LYS A 33 -16.84 -0.44 6.34
C LYS A 33 -16.82 -1.72 5.49
N ALA A 34 -15.64 -2.19 5.07
CA ALA A 34 -15.53 -3.37 4.23
C ALA A 34 -15.84 -4.67 4.99
N PRO A 35 -16.30 -5.73 4.31
CA PRO A 35 -16.49 -7.05 4.92
C PRO A 35 -15.17 -7.61 5.48
N GLU A 36 -15.23 -8.31 6.62
CA GLU A 36 -14.04 -8.88 7.29
C GLU A 36 -13.22 -9.81 6.38
N LEU A 37 -13.89 -10.65 5.59
CA LEU A 37 -13.21 -11.54 4.64
C LEU A 37 -12.41 -10.74 3.59
N TRP A 38 -12.96 -9.62 3.14
CA TRP A 38 -12.29 -8.74 2.18
C TRP A 38 -11.08 -8.05 2.81
N LYS A 39 -11.23 -7.52 4.03
CA LYS A 39 -10.12 -6.90 4.79
C LYS A 39 -8.94 -7.85 4.95
N ARG A 40 -9.22 -9.11 5.31
CA ARG A 40 -8.22 -10.18 5.44
C ARG A 40 -7.45 -10.40 4.15
N GLY A 41 -8.16 -10.59 3.04
CA GLY A 41 -7.54 -10.76 1.72
C GLY A 41 -6.70 -9.55 1.30
N PHE A 42 -7.21 -8.34 1.53
CA PHE A 42 -6.53 -7.11 1.18
C PHE A 42 -5.22 -6.90 1.94
N VAL A 43 -5.24 -7.04 3.28
CA VAL A 43 -4.04 -6.92 4.12
C VAL A 43 -3.06 -8.06 3.81
N PHE A 44 -3.56 -9.29 3.65
CA PHE A 44 -2.72 -10.44 3.31
C PHE A 44 -1.99 -10.23 1.97
N GLY A 45 -2.68 -9.74 0.94
CA GLY A 45 -2.07 -9.43 -0.37
C GLY A 45 -0.91 -8.44 -0.26
N ILE A 46 -1.08 -7.37 0.49
CA ILE A 46 -0.02 -6.37 0.72
C ILE A 46 1.14 -6.98 1.53
N SER A 47 0.84 -7.78 2.56
CA SER A 47 1.87 -8.49 3.33
C SER A 47 2.72 -9.40 2.44
N ARG A 48 2.09 -10.07 1.47
CA ARG A 48 2.79 -10.92 0.50
C ARG A 48 3.68 -10.09 -0.40
N TYR A 49 3.14 -9.01 -0.98
CA TYR A 49 3.91 -8.07 -1.78
C TYR A 49 5.19 -7.62 -1.06
N MET A 50 5.10 -7.18 0.20
CA MET A 50 6.25 -6.71 0.99
C MET A 50 7.30 -7.80 1.25
N SER A 51 6.89 -9.07 1.31
CA SER A 51 7.79 -10.21 1.52
C SER A 51 8.38 -10.81 0.23
N THR A 52 7.82 -10.49 -0.93
CA THR A 52 8.20 -11.12 -2.21
C THR A 52 8.83 -10.16 -3.20
N VAL A 53 8.42 -8.88 -3.20
CA VAL A 53 8.88 -7.88 -4.17
C VAL A 53 9.99 -7.04 -3.53
N ALA A 54 11.13 -6.93 -4.22
CA ALA A 54 12.20 -6.03 -3.82
C ALA A 54 11.74 -4.57 -4.00
N GLN A 55 12.12 -3.69 -3.07
CA GLN A 55 11.83 -2.26 -3.24
C GLN A 55 12.68 -1.69 -4.39
N PRO A 56 12.19 -0.66 -5.12
CA PRO A 56 12.88 -0.13 -6.30
C PRO A 56 14.32 0.35 -6.06
N ASP A 57 14.60 0.82 -4.84
CA ASP A 57 15.88 1.34 -4.37
C ASP A 57 16.69 0.30 -3.57
N GLU A 58 16.15 -0.90 -3.36
CA GLU A 58 16.78 -1.93 -2.58
C GLU A 58 17.71 -2.78 -3.45
N GLU A 59 19.00 -2.75 -3.13
CA GLU A 59 20.00 -3.55 -3.84
C GLU A 59 20.11 -4.98 -3.27
N ALA A 60 20.56 -5.91 -4.10
CA ALA A 60 20.91 -7.27 -3.65
C ALA A 60 21.91 -7.17 -2.48
N PRO A 61 21.70 -7.91 -1.36
CA PRO A 61 20.89 -9.12 -1.22
C PRO A 61 19.40 -8.92 -0.86
N TYR A 62 18.86 -7.70 -0.99
CA TYR A 62 17.48 -7.35 -0.61
C TYR A 62 17.17 -7.56 0.89
N PRO A 63 17.89 -6.84 1.77
CA PRO A 63 17.82 -7.04 3.22
C PRO A 63 16.43 -6.74 3.82
N VAL A 64 15.72 -5.73 3.32
CA VAL A 64 14.39 -5.34 3.78
C VAL A 64 13.35 -6.38 3.36
N ARG A 65 13.38 -6.83 2.10
CA ARG A 65 12.54 -7.93 1.63
C ARG A 65 12.77 -9.20 2.45
N ALA A 66 14.03 -9.56 2.70
CA ALA A 66 14.39 -10.72 3.50
C ALA A 66 13.94 -10.58 4.98
N ALA A 67 13.96 -9.37 5.54
CA ALA A 67 13.43 -9.09 6.87
C ALA A 67 11.91 -9.28 6.93
N PHE A 68 11.16 -8.76 5.95
CA PHE A 68 9.71 -9.02 5.87
C PHE A 68 9.41 -10.50 5.69
N GLN A 69 10.17 -11.21 4.87
CA GLN A 69 10.00 -12.66 4.69
C GLN A 69 10.17 -13.43 6.00
N ARG A 70 11.18 -13.08 6.82
CA ARG A 70 11.40 -13.68 8.15
C ARG A 70 10.31 -13.30 9.14
N CYS A 71 10.02 -12.00 9.27
CA CYS A 71 9.05 -11.47 10.22
C CYS A 71 7.63 -12.01 9.99
N LEU A 72 7.20 -12.06 8.72
CA LEU A 72 5.84 -12.44 8.34
C LEU A 72 5.70 -13.96 8.12
N ALA A 73 6.76 -14.73 8.34
CA ALA A 73 6.72 -16.19 8.22
C ALA A 73 5.67 -16.78 9.17
N GLY A 74 4.68 -17.47 8.61
CA GLY A 74 3.62 -18.10 9.38
C GLY A 74 2.54 -17.15 9.92
N SER A 75 2.56 -15.87 9.55
CA SER A 75 1.48 -14.94 9.91
C SER A 75 0.17 -15.30 9.21
N THR A 76 -0.93 -15.34 9.97
CA THR A 76 -2.28 -15.58 9.44
C THR A 76 -2.94 -14.27 9.02
N ASP A 77 -3.87 -14.32 8.07
CA ASP A 77 -4.61 -13.13 7.61
C ASP A 77 -5.28 -12.36 8.77
N THR A 78 -5.79 -13.10 9.75
CA THR A 78 -6.54 -12.56 10.89
C THR A 78 -5.60 -11.86 11.87
N LEU A 79 -4.39 -12.40 12.08
CA LEU A 79 -3.37 -11.74 12.88
C LEU A 79 -2.90 -10.44 12.22
N LEU A 80 -2.71 -10.45 10.90
CA LEU A 80 -2.29 -9.26 10.15
C LEU A 80 -3.32 -8.13 10.22
N VAL A 81 -4.61 -8.43 10.07
CA VAL A 81 -5.68 -7.43 10.22
C VAL A 81 -5.67 -6.83 11.63
N ARG A 82 -5.61 -7.67 12.66
CA ARG A 82 -5.54 -7.20 14.06
C ARG A 82 -4.34 -6.28 14.30
N GLN A 83 -3.21 -6.57 13.67
CA GLN A 83 -2.02 -5.73 13.83
C GLN A 83 -2.17 -4.38 13.15
N VAL A 84 -2.82 -4.32 11.98
CA VAL A 84 -3.14 -3.04 11.32
C VAL A 84 -4.10 -2.21 12.17
N GLU A 85 -5.12 -2.83 12.75
CA GLU A 85 -6.08 -2.15 13.64
C GLU A 85 -5.39 -1.64 14.92
N ALA A 86 -4.54 -2.47 15.53
CA ALA A 86 -3.73 -2.07 16.68
C ALA A 86 -2.80 -0.90 16.36
N TYR A 87 -2.15 -0.92 15.19
CA TYR A 87 -1.33 0.18 14.72
C TYR A 87 -2.12 1.48 14.58
N VAL A 88 -3.32 1.43 13.98
CA VAL A 88 -4.17 2.62 13.81
C VAL A 88 -4.65 3.15 15.16
N ALA A 89 -5.05 2.28 16.08
CA ALA A 89 -5.44 2.68 17.43
C ALA A 89 -4.30 3.39 18.18
N ALA A 90 -3.07 2.91 18.04
CA ALA A 90 -1.88 3.55 18.60
C ALA A 90 -1.42 4.81 17.84
N ASN A 91 -1.82 4.96 16.56
CA ASN A 91 -1.41 6.06 15.69
C ASN A 91 -2.61 6.73 14.98
N PRO A 92 -3.49 7.47 15.70
CA PRO A 92 -4.71 8.05 15.11
C PRO A 92 -4.44 9.06 13.99
N ALA A 93 -3.28 9.74 14.02
CA ALA A 93 -2.85 10.59 12.92
C ALA A 93 -2.38 9.79 11.70
N GLY A 94 -1.85 8.58 11.93
CA GLY A 94 -1.33 7.67 10.91
C GLY A 94 -2.41 7.03 10.03
N SER A 95 -3.68 7.07 10.44
CA SER A 95 -4.82 6.60 9.64
C SER A 95 -5.35 7.64 8.64
N LYS A 96 -4.80 8.85 8.63
CA LYS A 96 -5.14 9.89 7.64
C LYS A 96 -4.33 9.65 6.37
N GLY A 97 -4.92 8.94 5.40
CA GLY A 97 -4.32 8.69 4.09
C GLY A 97 -4.82 7.42 3.41
N PRO A 98 -4.19 7.04 2.28
CA PRO A 98 -4.50 5.80 1.57
C PRO A 98 -4.27 4.57 2.46
N MET A 99 -5.20 3.64 2.46
CA MET A 99 -5.17 2.43 3.30
C MET A 99 -3.92 1.59 3.06
N VAL A 100 -3.43 1.54 1.81
CA VAL A 100 -2.18 0.84 1.47
C VAL A 100 -1.01 1.41 2.27
N ALA A 101 -0.90 2.74 2.37
CA ALA A 101 0.15 3.39 3.14
C ALA A 101 0.03 3.11 4.64
N VAL A 102 -1.20 3.02 5.17
CA VAL A 102 -1.46 2.63 6.57
C VAL A 102 -0.96 1.21 6.83
N ILE A 103 -1.30 0.26 5.95
CA ILE A 103 -0.89 -1.15 6.08
C ILE A 103 0.62 -1.27 6.01
N ILE A 104 1.27 -0.60 5.04
CA ILE A 104 2.73 -0.63 4.90
C ILE A 104 3.39 -0.12 6.20
N LYS A 105 2.94 1.02 6.74
CA LYS A 105 3.48 1.54 8.01
C LYS A 105 3.27 0.58 9.17
N ALA A 106 2.10 -0.05 9.28
CA ALA A 106 1.81 -1.06 10.29
C ALA A 106 2.73 -2.28 10.18
N LEU A 107 3.03 -2.74 8.95
CA LEU A 107 3.95 -3.85 8.71
C LEU A 107 5.40 -3.47 9.05
N PHE A 108 5.83 -2.25 8.71
CA PHE A 108 7.15 -1.75 9.12
C PHE A 108 7.29 -1.64 10.64
N ASP A 109 6.22 -1.20 11.33
CA ASP A 109 6.19 -1.15 12.79
C ASP A 109 6.25 -2.56 13.41
N LEU A 110 5.44 -3.49 12.91
CA LEU A 110 5.44 -4.90 13.31
C LEU A 110 6.83 -5.55 13.11
N CYS A 111 7.46 -5.33 11.96
CA CYS A 111 8.70 -5.98 11.58
C CYS A 111 9.98 -5.20 11.91
N ARG A 112 9.86 -4.11 12.68
CA ARG A 112 10.96 -3.18 12.97
C ARG A 112 12.22 -3.92 13.44
N SER A 113 12.08 -4.86 14.37
CA SER A 113 13.21 -5.59 14.94
C SER A 113 13.97 -6.44 13.92
N GLU A 114 13.27 -7.05 12.96
CA GLU A 114 13.90 -7.85 11.89
C GLU A 114 14.52 -6.97 10.81
N ILE A 115 13.94 -5.80 10.55
CA ILE A 115 14.43 -4.82 9.59
C ILE A 115 15.71 -4.15 10.11
N GLU A 116 15.73 -3.74 11.38
CA GLU A 116 16.90 -3.14 12.01
C GLU A 116 18.11 -4.08 12.02
N LYS A 117 17.90 -5.38 12.23
CA LYS A 117 18.96 -6.40 12.10
C LYS A 117 19.50 -6.53 10.68
N ALA A 118 18.69 -6.20 9.68
CA ALA A 118 19.06 -6.32 8.28
C ALA A 118 19.79 -5.08 7.75
N GLN A 119 19.82 -3.98 8.51
CA GLN A 119 20.57 -2.79 8.11
C GLN A 119 22.07 -2.99 8.38
N PRO A 120 22.93 -2.58 7.44
CA PRO A 120 24.37 -2.55 7.68
C PRO A 120 24.68 -1.60 8.86
N PRO A 121 25.72 -1.90 9.67
CA PRO A 121 26.09 -1.05 10.78
C PRO A 121 26.36 0.37 10.28
N LYS A 122 25.74 1.37 10.93
CA LYS A 122 25.96 2.80 10.64
C LYS A 122 27.46 3.08 10.69
N GLY A 123 28.07 3.29 9.53
CA GLY A 123 29.50 3.61 9.41
C GLY A 123 30.34 2.61 8.62
N ALA A 124 29.78 1.50 8.11
CA ALA A 124 30.49 0.72 7.10
C ALA A 124 30.58 1.55 5.80
N PRO A 125 31.78 1.82 5.26
CA PRO A 125 31.89 2.44 3.95
C PRO A 125 31.19 1.53 2.95
N SER A 126 30.29 2.12 2.16
CA SER A 126 29.82 1.48 0.93
C SER A 126 31.06 1.12 0.14
N GLN A 127 31.31 -0.18 -0.10
CA GLN A 127 32.44 -0.63 -0.94
C GLN A 127 32.15 -0.39 -2.44
N ARG A 128 31.57 0.77 -2.77
CA ARG A 128 31.45 1.25 -4.14
C ARG A 128 32.49 2.32 -4.40
#